data_AF-A0A7X9CGW2-F1
#
_entry.id   AF-A0A7X9CGW2-F1
#
_cell.length_a   1.000
_cell.length_b   1.000
_cell.length_c   1.000
_cell.angle_alpha   90.00
_cell.angle_beta   90.00
_cell.angle_gamma   90.00
#
_symmetry.space_group_name_H-M   'P 1'
#
loop_
_entity.id
_entity.type
_entity.pdbx_description
1 polymer ?
#
loop_
_entity_poly.entity_id
_entity_poly.type
_entity_poly.pdbx_seq_one_letter_code
_entity_poly.pdbx_strand_id
1 'polypeptide(L)'
;MNKRTFILCTLTIVTCLTLSAQDYHIQKIDLKSVHLTDSFWLPRIRQIQQITIPVAIERCEKEGRFENFLVAERVMNGGSGVVRGKMPFDDTDLYKIIEGA
;
A
#
# COMPACT_ATOMS: atom_id res chain seq x y z
N MET A 1 45.67 17.50 5.62
CA MET A 1 44.62 16.81 4.85
C MET A 1 44.42 17.60 3.55
N ASN A 2 44.78 17.02 2.40
CA ASN A 2 44.96 17.80 1.17
C ASN A 2 43.62 18.08 0.49
N LYS A 3 43.43 19.31 -0.03
CA LYS A 3 42.20 19.71 -0.77
C LYS A 3 41.84 18.73 -1.89
N ARG A 4 42.84 18.09 -2.51
CA ARG A 4 42.68 17.04 -3.52
C ARG A 4 42.03 15.76 -2.97
N THR A 5 42.36 15.38 -1.74
CA THR A 5 41.76 14.23 -1.04
C THR A 5 40.30 14.51 -0.70
N PHE A 6 39.96 15.75 -0.33
CA PHE A 6 38.57 16.14 -0.03
C PHE A 6 37.69 16.14 -1.29
N ILE A 7 38.18 16.71 -2.40
CA ILE A 7 37.47 16.74 -3.69
C ILE A 7 37.25 15.32 -4.24
N LEU A 8 38.24 14.44 -4.11
CA LEU A 8 38.15 13.05 -4.57
C LEU A 8 37.11 12.26 -3.76
N CYS A 9 37.04 12.45 -2.44
CA CYS A 9 36.02 11.84 -1.58
C CYS A 9 34.61 12.37 -1.86
N THR A 10 34.45 13.67 -2.16
CA THR A 10 33.13 14.20 -2.50
C THR A 10 32.63 13.69 -3.85
N LEU A 11 33.51 13.47 -4.82
CA LEU A 11 33.13 13.01 -6.16
C LEU A 11 32.67 11.55 -6.16
N THR A 12 33.26 10.68 -5.33
CA THR A 12 32.88 9.27 -5.18
C THR A 12 31.58 9.07 -4.40
N ILE A 13 31.23 9.97 -3.48
CA ILE A 13 29.95 9.91 -2.76
C ILE A 13 28.79 10.29 -3.69
N VAL A 14 28.99 11.27 -4.58
CA VAL A 14 27.95 11.73 -5.52
C VAL A 14 27.59 10.66 -6.55
N THR A 15 28.55 9.89 -7.06
CA THR A 15 28.27 8.79 -8.02
C THR A 15 27.54 7.61 -7.38
N CYS A 16 27.70 7.37 -6.08
CA CYS A 16 26.97 6.32 -5.37
C CYS A 16 25.48 6.67 -5.17
N LEU A 17 25.15 7.96 -5.03
CA LEU A 17 23.77 8.42 -4.83
C LEU A 17 22.91 8.35 -6.11
N THR A 18 23.51 8.24 -7.29
CA THR A 18 22.79 8.18 -8.57
C THR A 18 22.65 6.77 -9.14
N LEU A 19 23.15 5.74 -8.46
CA LEU A 19 22.94 4.35 -8.88
C LEU A 19 21.54 3.89 -8.45
N SER A 20 20.50 4.38 -9.14
CA SER A 20 19.24 3.64 -9.16
C SER A 20 19.50 2.36 -9.94
N ALA A 21 19.52 1.21 -9.26
CA ALA A 21 19.49 -0.07 -9.92
C ALA A 21 18.24 -0.11 -10.80
N GLN A 22 18.44 0.00 -12.11
CA GLN A 22 17.35 -0.09 -13.07
C GLN A 22 17.10 -1.57 -13.30
N ASP A 23 16.41 -2.20 -12.35
CA ASP A 23 16.22 -3.67 -12.30
C ASP A 23 15.53 -4.24 -13.55
N TYR A 24 14.88 -3.39 -14.36
CA TYR A 24 14.17 -3.78 -15.58
C TYR A 24 14.46 -2.86 -16.77
N HIS A 25 14.62 -3.44 -17.96
CA HIS A 25 14.90 -2.73 -19.21
C HIS A 25 13.70 -1.89 -19.73
N ILE A 26 12.48 -2.21 -19.30
CA ILE A 26 11.26 -1.46 -19.59
C ILE A 26 10.80 -0.78 -18.30
N GLN A 27 10.53 0.52 -18.37
CA GLN A 27 10.09 1.31 -17.23
C GLN A 27 8.56 1.42 -17.19
N LYS A 28 8.00 1.27 -16.00
CA LYS A 28 6.58 1.57 -15.78
C LYS A 28 6.34 3.07 -15.88
N ILE A 29 5.17 3.43 -16.38
CA ILE A 29 4.66 4.79 -16.29
C ILE A 29 3.92 4.92 -14.96
N ASP A 30 4.07 6.06 -14.27
CA ASP A 30 3.29 6.33 -13.06
C ASP A 30 1.79 6.42 -13.41
N LEU A 31 0.96 5.66 -12.70
CA LEU A 31 -0.50 5.66 -12.90
C LEU A 31 -1.10 7.06 -12.76
N LYS A 32 -0.52 7.93 -11.92
CA LYS A 32 -0.96 9.33 -11.74
C LYS A 32 -0.84 10.17 -13.02
N SER A 33 0.00 9.74 -13.96
CA SER A 33 0.18 10.40 -15.25
C SER A 33 -0.78 9.90 -16.33
N VAL A 34 -1.56 8.85 -16.06
CA VAL A 34 -2.50 8.23 -17.01
C VAL A 34 -3.92 8.63 -16.66
N HIS A 35 -4.60 9.32 -17.59
CA HIS A 35 -5.99 9.72 -17.44
C HIS A 35 -6.87 8.96 -18.43
N LEU A 36 -7.79 8.14 -17.92
CA LEU A 36 -8.75 7.43 -18.76
C LEU A 36 -9.97 8.31 -19.04
N THR A 37 -10.31 8.46 -20.31
CA THR A 37 -11.44 9.29 -20.78
C THR A 37 -12.43 8.52 -21.65
N ASP A 38 -12.24 7.22 -21.80
CA ASP A 38 -13.07 6.38 -22.66
C ASP A 38 -14.41 6.00 -22.01
N SER A 39 -15.32 5.45 -22.80
CA SER A 39 -16.67 5.06 -22.35
C SER A 39 -16.73 3.66 -21.71
N PHE A 40 -15.64 2.89 -21.72
CA PHE A 40 -15.62 1.52 -21.23
C PHE A 40 -14.98 1.40 -19.84
N TRP A 41 -13.78 1.95 -19.64
CA TRP A 41 -13.02 1.83 -18.40
C TRP A 41 -13.38 2.90 -17.37
N LEU A 42 -13.53 4.17 -17.79
CA LEU A 42 -13.84 5.26 -16.87
C LEU A 42 -15.11 4.99 -16.02
N PRO A 43 -16.24 4.49 -16.59
CA PRO A 43 -17.40 4.16 -15.78
C PRO A 43 -17.14 3.06 -14.74
N ARG A 44 -16.29 2.07 -15.03
CA ARG A 44 -15.95 0.98 -14.10
C ARG A 44 -15.12 1.47 -12.94
N ILE A 45 -14.13 2.33 -13.20
CA ILE A 45 -13.33 2.94 -12.13
C ILE A 45 -14.23 3.75 -11.20
N ARG A 46 -15.16 4.54 -11.76
CA ARG A 46 -16.13 5.30 -10.96
C ARG A 46 -17.02 4.39 -10.11
N GLN A 47 -17.51 3.28 -10.68
CA GLN A 47 -18.29 2.30 -9.91
C GLN A 47 -17.48 1.67 -8.78
N ILE A 48 -16.20 1.35 -9.01
CA ILE A 48 -15.32 0.82 -7.95
C ILE A 48 -15.19 1.84 -6.81
N GLN A 49 -14.88 3.10 -7.16
CA GLN A 49 -14.68 4.18 -6.20
C GLN A 49 -15.95 4.52 -5.40
N GLN A 50 -17.09 4.61 -6.08
CA GLN A 50 -18.33 5.12 -5.49
C GLN A 50 -19.17 4.03 -4.83
N ILE A 51 -19.03 2.77 -5.25
CA ILE A 51 -19.90 1.67 -4.82
C ILE A 51 -19.08 0.53 -4.22
N THR A 52 -18.13 -0.04 -4.97
CA THR A 52 -17.44 -1.26 -4.53
C THR A 52 -16.62 -1.06 -3.26
N ILE A 53 -15.84 0.04 -3.17
CA ILE A 53 -15.02 0.34 -1.99
C ILE A 53 -15.90 0.57 -0.75
N PRO A 54 -16.93 1.44 -0.76
CA PRO A 54 -17.82 1.60 0.38
C PRO A 54 -18.49 0.30 0.84
N VAL A 55 -19.00 -0.51 -0.11
CA VAL A 55 -19.64 -1.80 0.22
C VAL A 55 -18.62 -2.78 0.83
N ALA A 56 -17.38 -2.78 0.36
CA ALA A 56 -16.34 -3.66 0.89
C ALA A 56 -15.95 -3.26 2.33
N ILE A 57 -15.86 -1.95 2.61
CA ILE A 57 -15.64 -1.42 3.96
C ILE A 57 -16.79 -1.81 4.89
N GLU A 58 -18.03 -1.57 4.48
CA GLU A 58 -19.23 -1.93 5.25
C GLU A 58 -19.27 -3.44 5.56
N ARG A 59 -18.87 -4.25 4.59
CA ARG A 59 -18.79 -5.71 4.77
C ARG A 59 -17.71 -6.11 5.77
N CYS A 60 -16.55 -5.46 5.74
CA CYS A 60 -15.50 -5.69 6.73
C CYS A 60 -15.97 -5.35 8.15
N GLU A 61 -16.74 -4.28 8.31
CA GLU A 61 -17.37 -3.93 9.58
C GLU A 61 -18.38 -5.00 10.02
N LYS A 62 -19.33 -5.36 9.16
CA LYS A 62 -20.36 -6.36 9.49
C LYS A 62 -19.80 -7.74 9.80
N GLU A 63 -18.72 -8.14 9.15
CA GLU A 63 -18.12 -9.47 9.33
C GLU A 63 -17.10 -9.52 10.48
N GLY A 64 -16.89 -8.43 11.21
CA GLY A 64 -16.02 -8.41 12.38
C GLY A 64 -14.54 -8.20 12.07
N ARG A 65 -14.19 -7.74 10.86
CA ARG A 65 -12.78 -7.64 10.42
C ARG A 65 -12.02 -6.57 11.19
N PHE A 66 -12.66 -5.45 11.52
CA PHE A 66 -12.04 -4.38 12.32
C PHE A 66 -11.85 -4.83 13.78
N GLU A 67 -12.77 -5.62 14.30
CA GLU A 67 -12.77 -6.14 15.65
C GLU A 67 -11.58 -7.06 15.92
N ASN A 68 -11.07 -7.76 14.90
CA ASN A 68 -9.83 -8.54 15.03
C ASN A 68 -8.65 -7.69 15.50
N PHE A 69 -8.52 -6.46 14.98
CA PHE A 69 -7.44 -5.56 15.37
C PHE A 69 -7.63 -5.04 16.81
N LEU A 70 -8.88 -4.75 17.21
CA LEU A 70 -9.20 -4.34 18.58
C LEU A 70 -8.98 -5.49 19.59
N VAL A 71 -9.31 -6.72 19.20
CA VAL A 71 -9.04 -7.92 20.00
C VAL A 71 -7.54 -8.16 20.13
N ALA A 72 -6.79 -8.01 19.04
CA ALA A 72 -5.33 -8.17 19.06
C ALA A 72 -4.68 -7.17 20.02
N GLU A 73 -5.04 -5.90 19.97
CA GLU A 73 -4.55 -4.86 20.89
C GLU A 73 -4.80 -5.24 22.36
N ARG A 74 -6.03 -5.68 22.67
CA ARG A 74 -6.40 -6.08 24.03
C ARG A 74 -5.59 -7.27 24.51
N VAL A 75 -5.40 -8.28 23.66
CA VAL A 75 -4.62 -9.48 24.00
C VAL A 75 -3.15 -9.14 24.23
N MET A 76 -2.57 -8.26 23.41
CA MET A 76 -1.20 -7.77 23.61
C MET A 76 -1.02 -7.05 24.95
N ASN A 77 -2.07 -6.42 25.47
CA ASN A 77 -2.11 -5.76 26.76
C ASN A 77 -2.50 -6.69 27.93
N GLY A 78 -2.40 -8.01 27.76
CA GLY A 78 -2.66 -9.00 28.81
C GLY A 78 -4.14 -9.33 29.03
N GLY A 79 -5.04 -8.82 28.17
CA GLY A 79 -6.45 -9.18 28.17
C GLY A 79 -6.72 -10.46 27.37
N SER A 80 -8.01 -10.73 27.10
CA SER A 80 -8.48 -11.85 26.29
C SER A 80 -9.52 -11.39 25.27
N GLY A 81 -9.72 -12.18 24.22
CA GLY A 81 -10.74 -11.92 23.22
C GLY A 81 -10.93 -13.09 22.26
N VAL A 82 -11.96 -13.00 21.44
CA VAL A 82 -12.33 -14.05 20.46
C VAL A 82 -12.08 -13.50 19.07
N VAL A 83 -11.25 -14.22 18.30
CA VAL A 83 -11.02 -13.92 16.88
C VAL A 83 -12.33 -14.02 16.12
N ARG A 84 -12.62 -13.02 15.30
CA ARG A 84 -13.77 -12.95 14.40
C ARG A 84 -13.36 -13.42 13.00
N GLY A 85 -14.34 -13.88 12.25
CA GLY A 85 -14.13 -14.42 10.91
C GLY A 85 -14.05 -15.94 10.86
N LYS A 86 -13.90 -16.46 9.66
CA LYS A 86 -13.87 -17.91 9.35
C LYS A 86 -12.48 -18.37 8.95
N MET A 87 -11.67 -17.47 8.41
CA MET A 87 -10.37 -17.81 7.83
C MET A 87 -9.25 -17.03 8.53
N PRO A 88 -8.06 -17.63 8.66
CA PRO A 88 -6.92 -16.96 9.30
C PRO A 88 -6.36 -15.77 8.49
N PHE A 89 -6.84 -15.56 7.26
CA PHE A 89 -6.41 -14.48 6.37
C PHE A 89 -7.47 -13.40 6.19
N ASP A 90 -8.53 -13.41 7.00
CA ASP A 90 -9.64 -12.46 6.94
C ASP A 90 -9.17 -11.00 7.13
N ASP A 91 -8.07 -10.78 7.86
CA ASP A 91 -7.48 -9.45 8.03
C ASP A 91 -6.95 -8.86 6.70
N THR A 92 -6.66 -9.72 5.70
CA THR A 92 -6.21 -9.25 4.38
C THR A 92 -7.29 -8.53 3.59
N ASP A 93 -8.57 -8.72 3.93
CA ASP A 93 -9.68 -8.02 3.28
C ASP A 93 -9.52 -6.51 3.47
N LEU A 94 -9.19 -6.08 4.69
CA LEU A 94 -8.96 -4.67 5.01
C LEU A 94 -7.74 -4.11 4.30
N TYR A 95 -6.62 -4.85 4.25
CA TYR A 95 -5.41 -4.40 3.56
C TYR A 95 -5.66 -4.15 2.07
N LYS A 96 -6.37 -5.05 1.40
CA LYS A 96 -6.69 -4.94 -0.04
C LYS A 96 -7.66 -3.82 -0.35
N ILE A 97 -8.61 -3.54 0.55
CA ILE A 97 -9.56 -2.44 0.38
C ILE A 97 -8.84 -1.11 0.54
N ILE A 98 -7.97 -0.98 1.54
CA ILE A 98 -7.17 0.25 1.77
C ILE A 98 -6.20 0.47 0.59
N GLU A 99 -5.61 -0.59 0.03
CA GLU A 99 -4.77 -0.48 -1.17
C GLU A 99 -5.51 0.10 -2.38
N GLY A 100 -6.81 -0.21 -2.51
CA GLY A 100 -7.65 0.28 -3.61
C GLY A 100 -8.30 1.65 -3.40
N ALA A 101 -8.30 2.19 -2.18
CA ALA A 101 -8.99 3.42 -1.79
C ALA A 101 -8.12 4.68 -1.94
#